data_AF-A0A2W0AD42-F1
#
_entry.id   AF-A0A2W0AD42-F1
#
_cell.length_a   1.000
_cell.length_b   1.000
_cell.length_c   1.000
_cell.angle_alpha   90.00
_cell.angle_beta   90.00
_cell.angle_gamma   90.00
#
_symmetry.space_group_name_H-M   'P 1'
#
loop_
_entity.id
_entity.type
_entity.pdbx_description
1 polymer ?
#
loop_
_entity_poly.entity_id
_entity_poly.type
_entity_poly.pdbx_seq_one_letter_code
_entity_poly.pdbx_strand_id
1 'polypeptide(L)'
;MLLRGAPTREPFPPPGIVSDNATRQKRKALLQACREQLQSQSRYVTAEATRTLKQSDAVSIVRVICRRFHAAVVQLQSQQRQALQINNEYDVQDILHALLELHFNNVRAKQPTPSFRGELSRTDFLLKNGQIVVEAKITRATLAEKEVCFELMEDAAHYKRNGDCQRLVCLVYDPQGFIKNPRGVETEIRKLSSASLGVELIVAS
;
A
#
# COMPACT_ATOMS: atom_id res chain seq x y z
N MET A 1 62.84 40.74 15.09
CA MET A 1 62.32 39.37 15.06
C MET A 1 60.93 39.39 15.70
N LEU A 2 59.90 39.68 14.90
CA LEU A 2 58.50 39.80 15.34
C LEU A 2 57.72 38.63 14.70
N LEU A 3 57.21 37.71 15.52
CA LEU A 3 56.39 36.58 15.09
C LEU A 3 54.98 37.11 14.73
N ARG A 4 54.61 37.02 13.45
CA ARG A 4 53.25 37.30 12.97
C ARG A 4 52.33 36.11 13.32
N GLY A 5 51.28 36.38 14.08
CA GLY A 5 50.20 35.42 14.33
C GLY A 5 49.43 35.10 13.05
N ALA A 6 49.14 33.82 12.82
CA ALA A 6 48.35 33.34 11.69
C ALA A 6 46.86 33.73 11.85
N PRO A 7 46.13 34.01 10.76
CA PRO A 7 44.71 34.33 10.84
C PRO A 7 43.90 33.06 11.11
N THR A 8 43.13 33.06 12.20
CA THR A 8 42.11 32.05 12.50
C THR A 8 41.05 32.04 11.41
N ARG A 9 40.91 30.92 10.69
CA ARG A 9 39.79 30.70 9.75
C ARG A 9 38.51 30.56 10.57
N GLU A 10 37.51 31.41 10.28
CA GLU A 10 36.16 31.21 10.81
C GLU A 10 35.57 29.87 10.31
N PRO A 11 34.79 29.17 11.15
CA PRO A 11 34.14 27.93 10.73
C PRO A 11 33.09 28.20 9.66
N PHE A 12 33.11 27.39 8.59
CA PHE A 12 32.05 27.38 7.58
C PHE A 12 30.70 27.10 8.26
N PRO A 13 29.63 27.88 7.96
CA PRO A 13 28.31 27.61 8.50
C PRO A 13 27.79 26.26 7.98
N PRO A 14 27.03 25.49 8.78
CA PRO A 14 26.47 24.23 8.33
C PRO A 14 25.49 24.48 7.16
N PRO A 15 25.40 23.56 6.17
CA PRO A 15 24.45 23.68 5.09
C PRO A 15 23.05 23.76 5.67
N GLY A 16 22.41 24.93 5.53
CA GLY A 16 21.06 25.15 5.97
C GLY A 16 20.13 24.16 5.30
N ILE A 17 19.37 23.40 6.10
CA ILE A 17 18.20 22.68 5.61
C ILE A 17 17.18 23.76 5.25
N VAL A 18 17.29 24.29 4.02
CA VAL A 18 16.23 25.10 3.43
C VAL A 18 15.09 24.13 3.14
N SER A 19 14.24 23.93 4.15
CA SER A 19 12.89 23.40 3.94
C SER A 19 12.15 24.43 3.11
N ASP A 20 12.23 24.26 1.79
CA ASP A 20 11.67 25.17 0.82
C ASP A 20 10.15 25.28 1.05
N ASN A 21 9.74 26.40 1.64
CA ASN A 21 8.37 26.70 2.02
C ASN A 21 7.44 26.60 0.79
N ALA A 22 7.97 26.89 -0.40
CA ALA A 22 7.26 26.77 -1.67
C ALA A 22 6.94 25.30 -2.02
N THR A 23 7.85 24.37 -1.73
CA THR A 23 7.62 22.93 -1.89
C THR A 23 6.55 22.42 -0.90
N ARG A 24 6.55 22.94 0.33
CA ARG A 24 5.53 22.61 1.36
C ARG A 24 4.15 23.16 1.00
N GLN A 25 4.08 24.37 0.44
CA GLN A 25 2.85 24.98 -0.05
C GLN A 25 2.31 24.29 -1.29
N LYS A 26 3.17 23.88 -2.24
CA LYS A 26 2.74 23.11 -3.42
C LYS A 26 2.18 21.74 -3.05
N ARG A 27 2.79 21.03 -2.08
CA ARG A 27 2.26 19.75 -1.57
C ARG A 27 0.90 19.92 -0.88
N LYS A 28 0.76 20.97 -0.04
CA LYS A 28 -0.54 21.30 0.56
C LYS A 28 -1.60 21.63 -0.49
N ALA A 29 -1.25 22.39 -1.53
CA ALA A 29 -2.17 22.74 -2.61
C ALA A 29 -2.59 21.52 -3.43
N LEU A 30 -1.67 20.58 -3.70
CA LEU A 30 -1.98 19.35 -4.43
C LEU A 30 -2.88 18.41 -3.62
N LEU A 31 -2.61 18.23 -2.32
CA LEU A 31 -3.45 17.46 -1.41
C LEU A 31 -4.85 18.08 -1.28
N GLN A 32 -4.93 19.41 -1.23
CA GLN A 32 -6.20 20.14 -1.17
C GLN A 32 -6.99 20.00 -2.48
N ALA A 33 -6.34 20.11 -3.64
CA ALA A 33 -6.97 19.91 -4.94
C ALA A 33 -7.47 18.47 -5.14
N CYS A 34 -6.66 17.47 -4.76
CA CYS A 34 -7.11 16.07 -4.73
C CYS A 34 -8.32 15.88 -3.80
N ARG A 35 -8.28 16.47 -2.61
CA ARG A 35 -9.39 16.41 -1.66
C ARG A 35 -10.65 17.06 -2.23
N GLU A 36 -10.53 18.19 -2.90
CA GLU A 36 -11.64 18.90 -3.52
C GLU A 36 -12.22 18.14 -4.72
N GLN A 37 -11.37 17.52 -5.55
CA GLN A 37 -11.83 16.66 -6.64
C GLN A 37 -12.53 15.38 -6.11
N LEU A 38 -11.97 14.74 -5.08
CA LEU A 38 -12.59 13.59 -4.41
C LEU A 38 -13.91 14.00 -3.74
N GLN A 39 -13.97 15.16 -3.10
CA GLN A 39 -15.21 15.70 -2.50
C GLN A 39 -16.23 16.11 -3.57
N SER A 40 -15.80 16.63 -4.71
CA SER A 40 -16.69 16.99 -5.82
C SER A 40 -17.30 15.75 -6.45
N GLN A 41 -16.53 14.66 -6.58
CA GLN A 41 -17.05 13.37 -7.04
C GLN A 41 -17.89 12.67 -5.97
N SER A 42 -17.53 12.80 -4.68
CA SER A 42 -18.32 12.29 -3.54
C SER A 42 -19.68 12.99 -3.40
N ARG A 43 -19.78 14.28 -3.74
CA ARG A 43 -21.04 15.04 -3.65
C ARG A 43 -22.10 14.56 -4.65
N TYR A 44 -21.71 14.01 -5.81
CA TYR A 44 -22.64 13.40 -6.77
C TYR A 44 -23.13 12.00 -6.35
N VAL A 45 -22.56 11.41 -5.29
CA VAL A 45 -22.90 10.07 -4.79
C VAL A 45 -23.82 10.13 -3.55
N THR A 46 -24.30 11.32 -3.19
CA THR A 46 -25.16 11.50 -2.01
C THR A 46 -26.64 11.31 -2.35
N ALA A 47 -27.09 10.05 -2.46
CA ALA A 47 -28.41 9.57 -2.00
C ALA A 47 -28.66 8.07 -2.35
N GLU A 48 -28.16 7.58 -3.49
CA GLU A 48 -28.48 6.22 -3.98
C GLU A 48 -27.48 5.12 -3.55
N ALA A 49 -26.30 5.49 -3.06
CA ALA A 49 -25.17 4.56 -2.89
C ALA A 49 -25.01 3.96 -1.47
N THR A 50 -25.97 4.12 -0.57
CA THR A 50 -26.08 3.25 0.63
C THR A 50 -26.65 1.87 0.27
N ARG A 51 -26.23 1.33 -0.89
CA ARG A 51 -26.54 -0.03 -1.28
C ARG A 51 -25.58 -0.93 -0.54
N THR A 52 -26.10 -1.79 0.33
CA THR A 52 -25.35 -2.85 1.01
C THR A 52 -24.60 -3.68 -0.04
N LEU A 53 -23.32 -3.38 -0.28
CA LEU A 53 -22.48 -4.19 -1.17
C LEU A 53 -22.50 -5.63 -0.64
N LYS A 54 -22.95 -6.60 -1.45
CA LYS A 54 -22.80 -8.01 -1.08
C LYS A 54 -21.31 -8.33 -1.01
N GLN A 55 -20.95 -9.32 -0.20
CA GLN A 55 -19.54 -9.70 -0.04
C GLN A 55 -18.90 -10.10 -1.38
N SER A 56 -19.65 -10.77 -2.26
CA SER A 56 -19.24 -11.08 -3.64
C SER A 56 -18.85 -9.83 -4.43
N ASP A 57 -19.58 -8.74 -4.23
CA ASP A 57 -19.40 -7.48 -4.95
C ASP A 57 -18.17 -6.75 -4.41
N ALA A 58 -18.00 -6.74 -3.07
CA ALA A 58 -16.85 -6.16 -2.41
C ALA A 58 -15.53 -6.84 -2.83
N VAL A 59 -15.47 -8.18 -2.83
CA VAL A 59 -14.30 -8.92 -3.31
C VAL A 59 -14.01 -8.63 -4.78
N SER A 60 -15.06 -8.53 -5.61
CA SER A 60 -14.90 -8.22 -7.03
C SER A 60 -14.29 -6.83 -7.25
N ILE A 61 -14.70 -5.84 -6.46
CA ILE A 61 -14.11 -4.49 -6.46
C ILE A 61 -12.64 -4.55 -6.06
N VAL A 62 -12.30 -5.21 -4.94
CA VAL A 62 -10.91 -5.36 -4.49
C VAL A 62 -10.06 -6.00 -5.59
N ARG A 63 -10.56 -7.07 -6.22
CA ARG A 63 -9.87 -7.74 -7.33
C ARG A 63 -9.60 -6.80 -8.50
N VAL A 64 -10.57 -5.95 -8.88
CA VAL A 64 -10.37 -4.96 -9.94
C VAL A 64 -9.32 -3.94 -9.54
N ILE A 65 -9.36 -3.44 -8.30
CA ILE A 65 -8.35 -2.50 -7.77
C ILE A 65 -6.95 -3.11 -7.86
N CYS A 66 -6.76 -4.32 -7.30
CA CYS A 66 -5.48 -5.02 -7.30
C CYS A 66 -4.96 -5.27 -8.73
N ARG A 67 -5.82 -5.73 -9.65
CA ARG A 67 -5.43 -5.97 -11.06
C ARG A 67 -5.07 -4.70 -11.83
N ARG A 68 -5.66 -3.56 -11.46
CA ARG A 68 -5.37 -2.26 -12.09
C ARG A 68 -4.28 -1.47 -11.36
N PHE A 69 -3.74 -2.02 -10.26
CA PHE A 69 -2.79 -1.34 -9.41
C PHE A 69 -1.54 -0.89 -10.18
N HIS A 70 -0.90 -1.80 -10.94
CA HIS A 70 0.28 -1.45 -11.74
C HIS A 70 -0.01 -0.32 -12.74
N ALA A 71 -1.15 -0.38 -13.44
CA ALA A 71 -1.55 0.68 -14.37
C ALA A 71 -1.74 2.03 -13.66
N ALA A 72 -2.32 2.05 -12.46
CA ALA A 72 -2.45 3.27 -11.67
C ALA A 72 -1.07 3.83 -11.27
N VAL A 73 -0.16 2.98 -10.79
CA VAL A 73 1.21 3.38 -10.43
C VAL A 73 1.96 3.97 -11.63
N VAL A 74 1.94 3.31 -12.79
CA VAL A 74 2.58 3.80 -14.02
C VAL A 74 2.01 5.18 -14.42
N GLN A 75 0.70 5.37 -14.33
CA GLN A 75 0.09 6.67 -14.62
C GLN A 75 0.55 7.76 -13.65
N LEU A 76 0.62 7.45 -12.34
CA LEU A 76 1.13 8.38 -11.33
C LEU A 76 2.61 8.73 -11.54
N GLN A 77 3.42 7.81 -12.06
CA GLN A 77 4.83 8.03 -12.36
C GLN A 77 5.08 8.79 -13.66
N SER A 78 4.18 8.68 -14.65
CA SER A 78 4.32 9.29 -15.97
C SER A 78 4.20 10.83 -15.98
N GLN A 79 3.63 11.41 -14.92
CA GLN A 79 3.45 12.86 -14.81
C GLN A 79 4.78 13.51 -14.36
N GLN A 80 5.32 14.45 -15.15
CA GLN A 80 6.60 15.17 -14.93
C GLN A 80 6.68 16.04 -13.65
N ARG A 81 5.82 15.80 -12.65
CA ARG A 81 5.77 16.53 -11.38
C ARG A 81 6.19 15.59 -10.25
N GLN A 82 7.49 15.56 -9.92
CA GLN A 82 8.08 14.72 -8.88
C GLN A 82 7.60 13.26 -8.96
N ALA A 83 8.28 12.44 -9.77
CA ALA A 83 7.96 11.03 -9.96
C ALA A 83 7.65 10.37 -8.61
N LEU A 84 6.43 9.87 -8.44
CA LEU A 84 6.02 9.13 -7.26
C LEU A 84 6.88 7.86 -7.20
N GLN A 85 7.82 7.81 -6.26
CA GLN A 85 8.71 6.66 -6.10
C GLN A 85 8.02 5.61 -5.24
N ILE A 86 7.95 4.38 -5.75
CA ILE A 86 7.53 3.21 -4.99
C ILE A 86 8.80 2.49 -4.57
N ASN A 87 9.20 2.68 -3.32
CA ASN A 87 10.46 2.16 -2.79
C ASN A 87 10.23 0.99 -1.84
N ASN A 88 9.11 0.99 -1.13
CA ASN A 88 8.80 -0.01 -0.13
C ASN A 88 7.30 -0.31 -0.07
N GLU A 89 6.96 -1.17 0.88
CA GLU A 89 5.60 -1.67 1.09
C GLU A 89 4.62 -0.57 1.53
N TYR A 90 5.06 0.44 2.28
CA TYR A 90 4.22 1.57 2.70
C TYR A 90 3.74 2.38 1.50
N ASP A 91 4.60 2.59 0.50
CA ASP A 91 4.23 3.34 -0.70
C ASP A 91 3.13 2.59 -1.48
N VAL A 92 3.19 1.26 -1.52
CA VAL A 92 2.16 0.41 -2.13
C VAL A 92 0.87 0.47 -1.31
N GLN A 93 0.98 0.39 0.02
CA GLN A 93 -0.14 0.45 0.94
C GLN A 93 -0.87 1.80 0.86
N ASP A 94 -0.17 2.93 0.82
CA ASP A 94 -0.79 4.26 0.73
C ASP A 94 -1.64 4.42 -0.53
N ILE A 95 -1.13 3.93 -1.67
CA ILE A 95 -1.88 3.96 -2.94
C ILE A 95 -3.07 3.01 -2.87
N LEU A 96 -2.85 1.79 -2.38
CA LEU A 96 -3.92 0.82 -2.26
C LEU A 96 -5.03 1.32 -1.34
N HIS A 97 -4.67 1.94 -0.21
CA HIS A 97 -5.60 2.52 0.73
C HIS A 97 -6.45 3.61 0.06
N ALA A 98 -5.81 4.54 -0.65
CA ALA A 98 -6.51 5.59 -1.38
C ALA A 98 -7.48 5.02 -2.40
N LEU A 99 -7.11 3.96 -3.13
CA LEU A 99 -7.99 3.30 -4.10
C LEU A 99 -9.16 2.56 -3.42
N LEU A 100 -8.94 1.95 -2.26
CA LEU A 100 -9.98 1.29 -1.48
C LEU A 100 -10.98 2.30 -0.91
N GLU A 101 -10.53 3.45 -0.40
CA GLU A 101 -11.41 4.50 0.14
C GLU A 101 -12.38 5.07 -0.91
N LEU A 102 -12.08 4.97 -2.22
CA LEU A 102 -13.01 5.35 -3.28
C LEU A 102 -14.27 4.50 -3.33
N HIS A 103 -14.19 3.26 -2.84
CA HIS A 103 -15.27 2.26 -2.95
C HIS A 103 -15.83 1.82 -1.60
N PHE A 104 -15.12 2.04 -0.50
CA PHE A 104 -15.49 1.56 0.82
C PHE A 104 -15.44 2.70 1.84
N ASN A 105 -16.58 2.99 2.47
CA ASN A 105 -16.68 4.04 3.50
C ASN A 105 -15.94 3.71 4.81
N ASN A 106 -15.59 2.44 5.04
CA ASN A 106 -14.96 1.98 6.28
C ASN A 106 -13.82 1.02 5.94
N VAL A 107 -12.70 1.59 5.50
CA VAL A 107 -11.42 0.89 5.36
C VAL A 107 -10.65 1.09 6.67
N ARG A 108 -10.37 0.01 7.38
CA ARG A 108 -9.59 0.09 8.63
C ARG A 108 -8.19 -0.44 8.38
N ALA A 109 -7.21 0.44 8.54
CA ALA A 109 -5.82 0.08 8.72
C ALA A 109 -5.65 -0.73 10.03
N LYS A 110 -5.14 -1.97 9.96
CA LYS A 110 -4.82 -2.76 11.16
C LYS A 110 -3.62 -2.15 11.89
N GLN A 111 -3.80 -1.75 13.14
CA GLN A 111 -2.67 -1.28 13.96
C GLN A 111 -1.74 -2.46 14.30
N PRO A 112 -0.41 -2.27 14.26
CA PRO A 112 0.55 -3.30 14.67
C PRO A 112 0.27 -3.74 16.10
N THR A 113 0.06 -5.03 16.32
CA THR A 113 -0.14 -5.57 17.67
C THR A 113 1.20 -6.01 18.25
N PRO A 114 1.63 -5.53 19.43
CA PRO A 114 2.99 -5.72 19.95
C PRO A 114 3.33 -7.15 20.40
N SER A 115 2.36 -8.07 20.44
CA SER A 115 2.51 -9.42 20.98
C SER A 115 2.89 -10.50 19.96
N PHE A 116 2.98 -10.17 18.67
CA PHE A 116 3.41 -11.13 17.65
C PHE A 116 4.91 -10.95 17.37
N ARG A 117 5.70 -11.96 17.75
CA ARG A 117 7.15 -12.00 17.56
C ARG A 117 7.43 -12.51 16.16
N GLY A 118 7.73 -11.58 15.28
CA GLY A 118 7.85 -11.74 13.84
C GLY A 118 7.27 -10.46 13.25
N GLU A 119 8.02 -9.76 12.42
CA GLU A 119 7.64 -8.49 11.80
C GLU A 119 6.38 -8.67 10.94
N LEU A 120 5.21 -8.85 11.58
CA LEU A 120 3.95 -8.85 10.87
C LEU A 120 3.82 -7.46 10.25
N SER A 121 3.83 -7.50 8.92
CA SER A 121 3.40 -6.47 7.99
C SER A 121 2.63 -5.38 8.70
N ARG A 122 3.25 -4.20 8.70
CA ARG A 122 2.56 -2.99 9.13
C ARG A 122 1.41 -2.80 8.12
N THR A 123 0.19 -3.08 8.58
CA THR A 123 -1.10 -2.55 8.12
C THR A 123 -1.81 -3.28 6.97
N ASP A 124 -2.37 -4.46 7.25
CA ASP A 124 -3.44 -5.06 6.46
C ASP A 124 -4.69 -4.15 6.46
N PHE A 125 -5.45 -4.14 5.36
CA PHE A 125 -6.71 -3.39 5.26
C PHE A 125 -7.91 -4.29 5.58
N LEU A 126 -8.64 -3.93 6.63
CA LEU A 126 -9.86 -4.62 7.04
C LEU A 126 -11.08 -3.94 6.43
N LEU A 127 -11.86 -4.69 5.65
CA LEU A 127 -13.11 -4.26 5.04
C LEU A 127 -14.27 -5.08 5.61
N LYS A 128 -15.50 -4.55 5.52
CA LYS A 128 -16.73 -5.27 5.94
C LYS A 128 -16.59 -5.86 7.36
N ASN A 129 -16.23 -5.01 8.33
CA ASN A 129 -16.00 -5.39 9.73
C ASN A 129 -14.92 -6.48 9.93
N GLY A 130 -13.96 -6.59 9.01
CA GLY A 130 -12.87 -7.57 9.09
C GLY A 130 -13.15 -8.91 8.40
N GLN A 131 -14.29 -9.05 7.70
CA GLN A 131 -14.60 -10.25 6.92
C GLN A 131 -13.77 -10.37 5.64
N ILE A 132 -13.29 -9.24 5.12
CA ILE A 132 -12.36 -9.19 4.00
C ILE A 132 -11.11 -8.48 4.48
N VAL A 133 -9.97 -9.11 4.28
CA VAL A 133 -8.64 -8.58 4.56
C VAL A 133 -7.92 -8.40 3.24
N VAL A 134 -7.31 -7.24 3.04
CA VAL A 134 -6.44 -6.97 1.89
C VAL A 134 -5.02 -6.74 2.41
N GLU A 135 -4.12 -7.64 2.03
CA GLU A 135 -2.70 -7.59 2.38
C GLU A 135 -1.91 -7.07 1.17
N ALA A 136 -0.92 -6.20 1.38
CA ALA A 136 -0.16 -5.61 0.28
C ALA A 136 1.33 -5.77 0.50
N LYS A 137 2.02 -6.43 -0.43
CA LYS A 137 3.47 -6.63 -0.43
C LYS A 137 4.10 -6.07 -1.72
N ILE A 138 5.40 -5.80 -1.66
CA ILE A 138 6.21 -5.44 -2.83
C ILE A 138 7.44 -6.34 -2.91
N THR A 139 7.68 -6.92 -4.09
CA THR A 139 8.88 -7.73 -4.29
C THR A 139 10.12 -6.86 -4.40
N ARG A 140 11.23 -7.38 -3.92
CA ARG A 140 12.56 -6.75 -3.99
C ARG A 140 13.63 -7.84 -3.88
N ALA A 141 14.89 -7.47 -4.02
CA ALA A 141 16.01 -8.42 -3.93
C ALA A 141 16.01 -9.28 -2.65
N THR A 142 15.51 -8.75 -1.52
CA THR A 142 15.41 -9.45 -0.23
C THR A 142 14.05 -10.12 0.02
N LEU A 143 13.07 -9.91 -0.86
CA LEU A 143 11.72 -10.45 -0.77
C LEU A 143 11.26 -10.87 -2.17
N ALA A 144 11.91 -11.91 -2.71
CA ALA A 144 11.60 -12.47 -4.02
C ALA A 144 10.49 -13.52 -3.90
N GLU A 145 10.24 -14.29 -4.97
CA GLU A 145 9.12 -15.25 -5.06
C GLU A 145 9.03 -16.20 -3.85
N LYS A 146 10.15 -16.78 -3.41
CA LYS A 146 10.16 -17.75 -2.31
C LYS A 146 9.81 -17.10 -0.98
N GLU A 147 10.45 -15.98 -0.67
CA GLU A 147 10.29 -15.26 0.58
C GLU A 147 8.88 -14.67 0.68
N VAL A 148 8.37 -14.06 -0.40
CA VAL A 148 7.01 -13.51 -0.40
C VAL A 148 5.96 -14.61 -0.26
N CYS A 149 6.15 -15.78 -0.90
CA CYS A 149 5.24 -16.91 -0.70
C CYS A 149 5.23 -17.41 0.74
N PHE A 150 6.41 -17.48 1.38
CA PHE A 150 6.52 -17.90 2.77
C PHE A 150 5.76 -16.95 3.71
N GLU A 151 5.94 -15.64 3.58
CA GLU A 151 5.20 -14.66 4.37
C GLU A 151 3.68 -14.78 4.14
N LEU A 152 3.23 -14.91 2.89
CA LEU A 152 1.81 -15.08 2.58
C LEU A 152 1.20 -16.37 3.17
N MET A 153 2.01 -17.44 3.30
CA MET A 153 1.58 -18.66 3.99
C MET A 153 1.41 -18.43 5.49
N GLU A 154 2.30 -17.66 6.11
CA GLU A 154 2.18 -17.27 7.52
C GLU A 154 0.94 -16.39 7.74
N ASP A 155 0.68 -15.43 6.85
CA ASP A 155 -0.50 -14.55 6.90
C ASP A 155 -1.80 -15.36 6.77
N ALA A 156 -1.86 -16.29 5.81
CA ALA A 156 -3.01 -17.18 5.65
C ALA A 156 -3.22 -18.06 6.90
N ALA A 157 -2.14 -18.59 7.48
CA ALA A 157 -2.21 -19.39 8.71
C ALA A 157 -2.62 -18.56 9.93
N HIS A 158 -2.25 -17.28 9.99
CA HIS A 158 -2.67 -16.34 11.02
C HIS A 158 -4.19 -16.09 10.93
N TYR A 159 -4.68 -15.69 9.76
CA TYR A 159 -6.11 -15.38 9.57
C TYR A 159 -7.02 -16.60 9.67
N LYS A 160 -6.52 -17.79 9.33
CA LYS A 160 -7.25 -19.05 9.55
C LYS A 160 -7.45 -19.36 11.03
N ARG A 161 -6.51 -18.94 11.90
CA ARG A 161 -6.58 -19.18 13.35
C ARG A 161 -7.34 -18.09 14.11
N ASN A 162 -7.21 -16.83 13.67
CA ASN A 162 -7.48 -15.66 14.51
C ASN A 162 -8.45 -14.64 13.90
N GLY A 163 -9.60 -15.05 13.34
CA GLY A 163 -10.61 -14.04 13.06
C GLY A 163 -11.88 -14.47 12.33
N ASP A 164 -12.78 -13.50 12.21
CA ASP A 164 -13.97 -13.52 11.36
C ASP A 164 -13.63 -13.31 9.87
N CYS A 165 -12.35 -13.37 9.50
CA CYS A 165 -11.88 -13.21 8.14
C CYS A 165 -12.34 -14.39 7.29
N GLN A 166 -13.18 -14.09 6.31
CA GLN A 166 -13.69 -15.07 5.35
C GLN A 166 -12.94 -14.99 4.03
N ARG A 167 -12.31 -13.84 3.73
CA ARG A 167 -11.58 -13.58 2.49
C ARG A 167 -10.27 -12.86 2.79
N LEU A 168 -9.17 -13.49 2.44
CA LEU A 168 -7.85 -12.87 2.40
C LEU A 168 -7.47 -12.63 0.94
N VAL A 169 -7.25 -11.38 0.57
CA VAL A 169 -6.79 -10.98 -0.76
C VAL A 169 -5.40 -10.36 -0.62
N CYS A 170 -4.39 -11.00 -1.19
CA CYS A 170 -3.02 -10.53 -1.15
C CYS A 170 -2.69 -9.85 -2.49
N LEU A 171 -2.30 -8.59 -2.45
CA LEU A 171 -1.69 -7.89 -3.58
C LEU A 171 -0.17 -8.00 -3.45
N VAL A 172 0.49 -8.56 -4.46
CA VAL A 172 1.95 -8.47 -4.58
C VAL A 172 2.27 -7.58 -5.77
N TYR A 173 2.84 -6.41 -5.49
CA TYR A 173 3.35 -5.52 -6.53
C TYR A 173 4.77 -5.98 -6.93
N ASP A 174 4.93 -6.39 -8.18
CA ASP A 174 6.19 -6.89 -8.74
C ASP A 174 6.67 -6.02 -9.92
N PRO A 175 7.17 -4.80 -9.64
CA PRO A 175 7.60 -3.88 -10.69
C PRO A 175 8.87 -4.34 -11.44
N GLN A 176 9.60 -5.33 -10.90
CA GLN A 176 10.90 -5.76 -11.43
C GLN A 176 10.89 -7.21 -11.96
N GLY A 177 9.75 -7.91 -11.89
CA GLY A 177 9.61 -9.28 -12.40
C GLY A 177 10.41 -10.32 -11.60
N PHE A 178 10.42 -10.20 -10.27
CA PHE A 178 11.01 -11.21 -9.37
C PHE A 178 10.21 -12.52 -9.38
N ILE A 179 8.90 -12.46 -9.65
CA ILE A 179 8.03 -13.63 -9.77
C ILE A 179 7.99 -14.05 -11.24
N LYS A 180 8.54 -15.22 -11.57
CA LYS A 180 8.69 -15.65 -12.96
C LYS A 180 7.42 -16.23 -13.55
N ASN A 181 6.62 -16.90 -12.71
CA ASN A 181 5.33 -17.47 -13.11
C ASN A 181 4.21 -16.99 -12.18
N PRO A 182 3.73 -15.73 -12.33
CA PRO A 182 2.70 -15.17 -11.47
C PRO A 182 1.45 -16.06 -11.36
N ARG A 183 0.94 -16.56 -12.50
CA ARG A 183 -0.26 -17.43 -12.52
C ARG A 183 -0.06 -18.74 -11.76
N GLY A 184 1.13 -19.32 -11.84
CA GLY A 184 1.49 -20.52 -11.08
C GLY A 184 1.44 -20.25 -9.58
N VAL A 185 2.11 -19.17 -9.15
CA VAL A 185 2.14 -18.77 -7.72
C VAL A 185 0.75 -18.42 -7.20
N GLU A 186 -0.05 -17.67 -7.97
CA GLU A 186 -1.45 -17.36 -7.63
C GLU A 186 -2.28 -18.64 -7.42
N THR A 187 -2.06 -19.65 -8.27
CA THR A 187 -2.76 -20.94 -8.17
C THR A 187 -2.31 -21.72 -6.94
N GLU A 188 -1.02 -21.73 -6.63
CA GLU A 188 -0.49 -22.41 -5.43
C GLU A 188 -1.00 -21.75 -4.14
N ILE A 189 -0.93 -20.43 -4.02
CA ILE A 189 -1.41 -19.70 -2.84
C ILE A 189 -2.93 -19.88 -2.66
N ARG A 190 -3.69 -19.95 -3.76
CA ARG A 190 -5.13 -20.21 -3.69
C ARG A 190 -5.46 -21.55 -3.03
N LYS A 191 -4.58 -22.56 -3.08
CA LYS A 191 -4.78 -23.85 -2.40
C LYS A 191 -4.76 -23.74 -0.87
N LEU A 192 -4.27 -22.63 -0.32
CA LEU A 192 -4.34 -22.35 1.12
C LEU A 192 -5.76 -22.06 1.61
N SER A 193 -6.71 -21.87 0.69
CA SER A 193 -8.14 -21.71 1.01
C SER A 193 -8.68 -22.92 1.78
N SER A 194 -9.62 -22.66 2.69
CA SER A 194 -10.39 -23.65 3.44
C SER A 194 -11.90 -23.39 3.30
N ALA A 195 -12.71 -24.22 3.96
CA ALA A 195 -14.15 -23.99 4.04
C ALA A 195 -14.52 -22.66 4.72
N SER A 196 -13.66 -22.14 5.60
CA SER A 196 -13.90 -20.91 6.38
C SER A 196 -13.17 -19.68 5.83
N LEU A 197 -12.12 -19.85 5.04
CA LEU A 197 -11.28 -18.76 4.54
C LEU A 197 -10.95 -18.97 3.06
N GLY A 198 -11.39 -18.05 2.20
CA GLY A 198 -10.93 -17.97 0.81
C GLY A 198 -9.68 -17.12 0.70
N VAL A 199 -8.60 -17.70 0.16
CA VAL A 199 -7.31 -17.02 -0.07
C VAL A 199 -7.12 -16.76 -1.56
N GLU A 200 -6.76 -15.53 -1.92
CA GLU A 200 -6.49 -15.13 -3.30
C GLU A 200 -5.25 -14.24 -3.35
N LEU A 201 -4.28 -14.61 -4.18
CA LEU A 201 -3.15 -13.75 -4.52
C LEU A 201 -3.42 -13.10 -5.88
N ILE A 202 -3.04 -11.83 -6.01
CA ILE A 202 -3.02 -11.08 -7.25
C ILE A 202 -1.63 -10.46 -7.39
N VAL A 203 -0.89 -10.85 -8.40
CA VAL A 203 0.39 -10.22 -8.75
C VAL A 203 0.13 -9.09 -9.74
N ALA A 204 0.62 -7.89 -9.41
CA ALA A 204 0.52 -6.70 -10.25
C ALA A 204 1.91 -6.30 -10.74
N SER A 205 2.14 -6.37 -12.05
CA SER A 205 3.43 -6.15 -12.72
C SER A 205 3.25 -5.56 -14.11
#